data_AF-A0A7M4A841-F1
#
_entry.id   AF-A0A7M4A841-F1
#
_cell.length_a   1.000
_cell.length_b   1.000
_cell.length_c   1.000
_cell.angle_alpha   90.00
_cell.angle_beta   90.00
_cell.angle_gamma   90.00
#
_symmetry.space_group_name_H-M   'P 1'
#
loop_
_entity.id
_entity.type
_entity.pdbx_description
1 polymer ?
#
loop_
_entity_poly.entity_id
_entity_poly.type
_entity_poly.pdbx_seq_one_letter_code
_entity_poly.pdbx_strand_id
1 'polypeptide(L)'
;IIQRCPECRRILRESACLDHGPQQGVEDLRLKFVVDNGIHNASLILGKEPSEKLLGNTQEAVKEIISKTSQGDFLTEVRNNYLARKVTIHGRSLVDAQGAMILAEGVTFDDTSNETAANLVMEEWGVLL
;
A
#
# COMPACT_ATOMS: atom_id res chain seq x y z
N ILE A 1 -0.40 -1.81 11.63
CA ILE A 1 0.94 -2.20 12.11
C ILE A 1 0.87 -3.65 12.53
N ILE A 2 1.81 -4.49 12.07
CA ILE A 2 1.88 -5.91 12.44
C ILE A 2 3.04 -6.16 13.40
N GLN A 3 3.00 -7.27 14.12
CA GLN A 3 4.09 -7.71 15.00
C GLN A 3 4.86 -8.83 14.31
N ARG A 4 6.19 -8.76 14.30
CA ARG A 4 7.06 -9.78 13.67
C ARG A 4 8.03 -10.36 14.68
N CYS A 5 8.32 -11.65 14.52
CA CYS A 5 9.33 -12.34 15.31
C CYS A 5 10.70 -11.70 15.08
N PRO A 6 11.45 -11.37 16.14
CA PRO A 6 12.78 -10.78 16.00
C PRO A 6 13.78 -11.74 15.33
N GLU A 7 13.58 -13.06 15.47
CA GLU A 7 14.49 -14.07 14.95
C GLU A 7 14.24 -14.37 13.46
N CYS A 8 13.04 -14.82 13.10
CA CYS A 8 12.74 -15.23 11.72
C CYS A 8 11.93 -14.22 10.90
N ARG A 9 11.54 -13.09 11.48
CA ARG A 9 10.70 -12.05 10.86
C ARG A 9 9.35 -12.56 10.36
N ARG A 10 8.87 -13.73 10.79
CA ARG A 10 7.47 -14.15 10.52
C ARG A 10 6.50 -13.33 11.36
N ILE A 11 5.26 -13.20 10.89
CA ILE A 11 4.20 -12.49 11.61
C ILE A 11 3.88 -13.25 12.90
N LEU A 12 3.78 -12.54 14.02
CA LEU A 12 3.32 -13.09 15.29
C LEU A 12 1.80 -13.12 15.35
N ARG A 13 1.25 -14.16 15.95
CA ARG A 13 -0.17 -14.26 16.32
C ARG A 13 -0.25 -14.44 17.83
N GLU A 14 -1.07 -13.63 18.50
CA GLU A 14 -1.21 -13.67 19.97
C GLU A 14 0.15 -13.64 20.71
N SER A 15 1.08 -12.81 20.22
CA SER A 15 2.44 -12.67 20.75
C SER A 15 3.31 -13.94 20.67
N ALA A 16 2.96 -14.89 19.80
CA ALA A 16 3.74 -16.10 19.56
C ALA A 16 4.13 -16.27 18.09
N CYS A 17 5.36 -16.72 17.87
CA CYS A 17 5.89 -17.19 16.61
C CYS A 17 5.61 -18.70 16.48
N LEU A 18 5.30 -19.15 15.27
CA LEU A 18 5.04 -20.57 15.01
C LEU A 18 6.26 -21.46 15.28
N ASP A 19 7.48 -20.94 15.03
CA ASP A 19 8.72 -21.72 15.18
C ASP A 19 9.45 -21.44 16.50
N HIS A 20 9.38 -20.21 17.03
CA HIS A 20 10.18 -19.75 18.19
C HIS A 20 9.34 -19.50 19.45
N GLY A 21 8.07 -19.90 19.46
CA GLY A 21 7.18 -19.76 20.63
C GLY A 21 6.87 -18.31 21.00
N PRO A 22 6.60 -18.01 22.29
CA PRO A 22 6.32 -16.66 22.76
C PRO A 22 7.47 -15.70 22.49
N GLN A 23 7.19 -14.58 21.83
CA GLN A 23 8.21 -13.62 21.38
C GLN A 23 7.73 -12.20 21.59
N GLN A 24 8.64 -11.29 21.98
CA GLN A 24 8.35 -9.86 21.96
C GLN A 24 8.42 -9.36 20.52
N GLY A 25 7.27 -8.99 19.96
CA GLY A 25 7.15 -8.56 18.58
C GLY A 25 7.88 -7.27 18.26
N VAL A 26 8.49 -7.24 17.08
CA VAL A 26 8.98 -6.02 16.44
C VAL A 26 7.87 -5.47 15.55
N GLU A 27 7.53 -4.20 15.77
CA GLU A 27 6.48 -3.51 15.02
C GLU A 27 6.91 -3.21 13.59
N ASP A 28 6.05 -3.56 12.62
CA ASP A 28 6.26 -3.34 11.18
C ASP A 28 5.01 -2.68 10.57
N LEU A 29 5.14 -1.43 10.11
CA LEU A 29 4.11 -0.71 9.37
C LEU A 29 4.10 -1.19 7.91
N ARG A 30 2.94 -1.63 7.45
CA ARG A 30 2.75 -2.04 6.06
C ARG A 30 1.37 -1.61 5.58
N LEU A 31 1.32 -1.20 4.32
CA LEU A 31 0.07 -0.98 3.61
C LEU A 31 -0.10 -2.05 2.55
N LYS A 32 -1.34 -2.53 2.41
CA LYS A 32 -1.74 -3.44 1.36
C LYS A 32 -2.91 -2.83 0.61
N PHE A 33 -2.77 -2.72 -0.69
CA PHE A 33 -3.81 -2.27 -1.60
C PHE A 33 -4.10 -3.34 -2.65
N VAL A 34 -5.22 -3.18 -3.34
CA VAL A 34 -5.47 -3.84 -4.61
C VAL A 34 -5.41 -2.75 -5.66
N VAL A 35 -4.64 -2.99 -6.71
CA VAL A 35 -4.56 -2.11 -7.87
C VAL A 35 -5.26 -2.76 -9.03
N ASP A 36 -5.96 -1.95 -9.83
CA ASP A 36 -6.80 -2.42 -10.93
C ASP A 36 -6.65 -1.43 -12.09
N ASN A 37 -6.51 -1.95 -13.31
CA ASN A 37 -6.39 -1.14 -14.53
C ASN A 37 -7.60 -1.28 -15.47
N GLY A 38 -8.70 -1.87 -14.99
CA GLY A 38 -9.92 -2.17 -15.72
C GLY A 38 -9.93 -3.55 -16.41
N ILE A 39 -8.76 -4.20 -16.52
CA ILE A 39 -8.61 -5.51 -17.20
C ILE A 39 -8.03 -6.55 -16.23
N HIS A 40 -7.06 -6.12 -15.43
CA HIS A 40 -6.33 -6.95 -14.49
C HIS A 40 -6.24 -6.26 -13.14
N ASN A 41 -6.12 -7.07 -12.10
CA ASN A 41 -5.83 -6.60 -10.75
C ASN A 41 -4.57 -7.28 -10.19
N ALA A 42 -3.93 -6.60 -9.25
CA ALA A 42 -2.78 -7.12 -8.52
C ALA A 42 -2.81 -6.69 -7.05
N SER A 43 -2.23 -7.52 -6.18
CA SER A 43 -2.00 -7.16 -4.79
C SER A 43 -0.77 -6.26 -4.68
N LEU A 44 -0.93 -5.03 -4.20
CA LEU A 44 0.17 -4.11 -3.94
C LEU A 44 0.52 -4.15 -2.45
N ILE A 45 1.79 -4.34 -2.12
CA ILE A 45 2.30 -4.36 -0.75
C ILE A 45 3.42 -3.33 -0.62
N LEU A 46 3.28 -2.43 0.34
CA LEU A 46 4.30 -1.49 0.76
C LEU A 46 4.89 -1.97 2.09
N GLY A 47 6.22 -2.07 2.16
CA GLY A 47 6.94 -2.25 3.43
C GLY A 47 6.96 -0.98 4.28
N LYS A 48 7.73 -0.98 5.37
CA LYS A 48 7.81 0.17 6.30
C LYS A 48 8.15 1.48 5.60
N GLU A 49 9.34 1.58 5.03
CA GLU A 49 9.83 2.81 4.38
C GLU A 49 8.88 3.37 3.30
N PRO A 50 8.44 2.59 2.28
CA PRO A 50 7.51 3.11 1.28
C PRO A 50 6.12 3.43 1.87
N SER A 51 5.68 2.75 2.93
CA SER A 51 4.43 3.10 3.63
C SER A 51 4.54 4.43 4.36
N GLU A 52 5.64 4.68 5.06
CA GLU A 52 5.90 5.95 5.75
C GLU A 52 5.98 7.11 4.75
N LYS A 53 6.66 6.88 3.61
CA LYS A 53 6.73 7.85 2.51
C LYS A 53 5.36 8.15 1.92
N LEU A 54 4.52 7.12 1.70
CA LEU A 54 3.18 7.31 1.16
C LEU A 54 2.25 8.05 2.13
N LEU A 55 2.35 7.74 3.42
CA LEU A 55 1.54 8.36 4.48
C LEU A 55 2.05 9.73 4.90
N GLY A 56 3.29 10.09 4.55
CA GLY A 56 3.95 11.31 5.03
C GLY A 56 4.19 11.30 6.54
N ASN A 57 4.14 10.13 7.19
CA ASN A 57 4.20 9.96 8.64
C ASN A 57 5.06 8.74 8.99
N THR A 58 5.83 8.82 10.08
CA THR A 58 6.58 7.66 10.59
C THR A 58 5.64 6.64 11.22
N GLN A 59 6.09 5.40 11.38
CA GLN A 59 5.36 4.35 12.08
C GLN A 59 4.94 4.76 13.48
N GLU A 60 5.80 5.48 14.20
CA GLU A 60 5.54 5.96 15.55
C GLU A 60 4.41 7.01 15.55
N ALA A 61 4.44 7.95 14.60
CA ALA A 61 3.37 8.92 14.42
C ALA A 61 2.04 8.26 14.04
N VAL A 62 2.06 7.28 13.13
CA VAL A 62 0.86 6.50 12.76
C VAL A 62 0.28 5.77 13.98
N LYS A 63 1.13 5.21 14.83
CA LYS A 63 0.70 4.56 16.08
C LYS A 63 0.05 5.56 17.04
N GLU A 64 0.63 6.74 17.17
CA GLU A 64 0.06 7.81 17.99
C GLU A 64 -1.30 8.26 17.46
N ILE A 65 -1.44 8.46 16.14
CA ILE A 65 -2.72 8.80 15.49
C ILE A 65 -3.78 7.74 15.80
N ILE A 66 -3.46 6.46 15.60
CA ILE A 66 -4.37 5.34 15.90
C ILE A 66 -4.74 5.31 17.39
N SER A 67 -3.81 5.61 18.30
CA SER A 67 -4.07 5.63 19.73
C SER A 67 -4.98 6.76 20.19
N LYS A 68 -4.96 7.91 19.49
CA LYS A 68 -5.80 9.10 19.78
C LYS A 68 -7.17 9.02 19.13
N THR A 69 -7.27 8.31 18.02
CA THR A 69 -8.51 8.13 17.25
C THR A 69 -8.99 6.69 17.41
N SER A 70 -9.01 5.92 16.33
CA SER A 70 -9.20 4.48 16.33
C SER A 70 -8.55 3.90 15.08
N GLN A 71 -8.34 2.59 15.07
CA GLN A 71 -7.87 1.91 13.86
C GLN A 71 -8.87 2.05 12.70
N GLY A 72 -10.17 2.11 12.99
CA GLY A 72 -11.22 2.27 11.97
C GLY A 72 -11.21 3.64 11.31
N ASP A 73 -11.02 4.70 12.12
CA ASP A 73 -10.98 6.08 11.63
C ASP A 73 -9.74 6.31 10.77
N PHE A 74 -8.57 5.85 11.23
CA PHE A 74 -7.34 5.91 10.45
C PHE A 74 -7.48 5.17 9.11
N LEU A 75 -8.09 3.99 9.10
CA LEU A 75 -8.36 3.26 7.84
C LEU A 75 -9.31 4.04 6.92
N THR A 76 -10.29 4.75 7.47
CA THR A 76 -11.22 5.56 6.68
C THR A 76 -10.51 6.76 6.05
N GLU A 77 -9.62 7.42 6.78
CA GLU A 77 -8.78 8.50 6.26
C GLU A 77 -7.87 8.02 5.12
N VAL A 78 -7.15 6.91 5.33
CA VAL A 78 -6.32 6.27 4.29
C VAL A 78 -7.16 5.92 3.06
N ARG A 79 -8.38 5.40 3.24
CA ARG A 79 -9.27 5.11 2.11
C ARG A 79 -9.63 6.37 1.33
N ASN A 80 -10.03 7.44 2.01
CA ASN A 80 -10.44 8.68 1.37
C ASN A 80 -9.31 9.36 0.60
N ASN A 81 -8.07 9.25 1.09
CA ASN A 81 -6.92 9.94 0.49
C ASN A 81 -6.30 9.19 -0.71
N TYR A 82 -6.41 7.85 -0.73
CA TYR A 82 -5.63 7.02 -1.65
C TYR A 82 -6.45 6.10 -2.56
N LEU A 83 -7.70 5.76 -2.24
CA LEU A 83 -8.51 4.91 -3.11
C LEU A 83 -8.97 5.66 -4.37
N ALA A 84 -9.24 4.87 -5.42
CA ALA A 84 -9.78 5.35 -6.70
C ALA A 84 -8.92 6.43 -7.39
N ARG A 85 -7.60 6.42 -7.14
CA ARG A 85 -6.64 7.30 -7.80
C ARG A 85 -5.75 6.50 -8.75
N LYS A 86 -5.41 7.09 -9.89
CA LYS A 86 -4.37 6.57 -10.78
C LYS A 86 -3.01 6.71 -10.09
N VAL A 87 -2.20 5.66 -10.20
CA VAL A 87 -0.90 5.59 -9.54
C VAL A 87 0.15 5.02 -10.49
N THR A 88 1.37 5.50 -10.36
CA THR A 88 2.56 4.86 -10.91
C THR A 88 3.30 4.16 -9.77
N ILE A 89 3.65 2.90 -9.99
CA ILE A 89 4.22 2.03 -8.95
C ILE A 89 5.59 1.58 -9.41
N HIS A 90 6.60 1.82 -8.57
CA HIS A 90 7.95 1.29 -8.75
C HIS A 90 8.18 0.15 -7.76
N GLY A 91 8.62 -1.00 -8.25
CA GLY A 91 8.90 -2.15 -7.40
C GLY A 91 9.05 -3.44 -8.19
N ARG A 92 9.00 -4.56 -7.45
CA ARG A 92 9.17 -5.90 -8.02
C ARG A 92 7.84 -6.62 -8.06
N SER A 93 7.57 -7.32 -9.16
CA SER A 93 6.42 -8.20 -9.27
C SER A 93 6.80 -9.66 -9.00
N LEU A 94 5.87 -10.38 -8.38
CA LEU A 94 5.90 -11.81 -8.13
C LEU A 94 4.57 -12.34 -8.67
N VAL A 95 4.64 -13.36 -9.52
CA VAL A 95 3.45 -14.00 -10.08
C VAL A 95 3.48 -15.47 -9.73
N ASP A 96 2.43 -15.94 -9.06
CA ASP A 96 2.25 -17.33 -8.72
C ASP A 96 0.81 -17.80 -9.04
N ALA A 97 0.45 -19.01 -8.61
CA ALA A 97 -0.88 -19.58 -8.82
C ALA A 97 -2.02 -18.77 -8.16
N GLN A 98 -1.71 -17.85 -7.24
CA GLN A 98 -2.66 -16.99 -6.52
C GLN A 98 -2.78 -15.60 -7.16
N GLY A 99 -2.02 -15.31 -8.22
CA GLY A 99 -2.10 -14.08 -9.01
C GLY A 99 -0.84 -13.22 -8.94
N ALA A 100 -0.98 -11.95 -9.35
CA ALA A 100 0.11 -11.00 -9.36
C ALA A 100 0.20 -10.23 -8.03
N MET A 101 1.41 -10.19 -7.47
CA MET A 101 1.76 -9.39 -6.30
C MET A 101 2.87 -8.42 -6.67
N ILE A 102 2.74 -7.17 -6.22
CA ILE A 102 3.73 -6.11 -6.42
C ILE A 102 4.26 -5.71 -5.05
N LEU A 103 5.56 -5.89 -4.83
CA LEU A 103 6.29 -5.33 -3.70
C LEU A 103 6.80 -3.95 -4.10
N ALA A 104 6.09 -2.91 -3.66
CA ALA A 104 6.42 -1.54 -4.01
C ALA A 104 7.57 -0.99 -3.17
N GLU A 105 8.49 -0.33 -3.86
CA GLU A 105 9.56 0.50 -3.32
C GLU A 105 9.16 1.99 -3.39
N GLY A 106 8.21 2.34 -4.26
CA GLY A 106 7.63 3.68 -4.34
C GLY A 106 6.30 3.67 -5.05
N VAL A 107 5.42 4.60 -4.65
CA VAL A 107 4.14 4.86 -5.32
C VAL A 107 4.02 6.37 -5.48
N THR A 108 3.74 6.81 -6.70
CA THR A 108 3.40 8.20 -7.02
C THR A 108 1.98 8.26 -7.55
N PHE A 109 1.26 9.32 -7.21
CA PHE A 109 -0.07 9.55 -7.78
C PHE A 109 0.09 10.23 -9.12
N ASP A 110 -0.70 9.78 -10.08
CA ASP A 110 -0.85 10.47 -11.35
C ASP A 110 -1.63 11.76 -11.11
N ASP A 111 -0.99 12.89 -11.39
CA ASP A 111 -1.52 14.24 -11.27
C ASP A 111 -1.99 14.80 -12.63
N THR A 112 -2.05 13.95 -13.66
CA THR A 112 -2.58 14.32 -14.98
C THR A 112 -3.97 14.90 -14.82
N SER A 113 -4.15 16.13 -15.29
CA SER A 113 -5.45 16.81 -15.24
C SER A 113 -6.47 16.11 -16.13
N ASN A 114 -7.75 16.23 -15.80
CA ASN A 114 -8.83 15.68 -16.62
C ASN A 114 -8.78 16.20 -18.07
N GLU A 115 -8.37 17.46 -18.25
CA GLU A 115 -8.20 18.08 -19.57
C GLU A 115 -7.05 17.42 -20.35
N THR A 116 -5.89 17.24 -19.72
CA THR A 116 -4.75 16.56 -20.33
C THR A 116 -5.09 15.11 -20.70
N ALA A 117 -5.76 14.40 -19.79
CA ALA A 117 -6.21 13.04 -20.04
C ALA A 117 -7.22 12.95 -21.21
N ALA A 118 -8.16 13.90 -21.29
CA ALA A 118 -9.11 13.97 -22.39
C ALA A 118 -8.42 14.26 -23.73
N ASN A 119 -7.47 15.20 -23.75
CA ASN A 119 -6.70 15.54 -24.94
C ASN A 119 -5.88 14.35 -25.46
N LEU A 120 -5.25 13.57 -24.58
CA LEU A 120 -4.53 12.35 -24.95
C LEU A 120 -5.43 11.33 -25.64
N VAL A 121 -6.65 11.12 -25.13
CA VAL A 121 -7.62 10.20 -25.74
C VAL A 121 -8.11 10.74 -27.09
N MET A 122 -8.37 12.05 -27.20
CA MET A 122 -8.78 12.67 -28.46
C MET A 122 -7.69 12.55 -29.53
N GLU A 123 -6.42 12.76 -29.16
CA GLU A 123 -5.27 12.56 -30.05
C GLU A 123 -5.13 11.10 -30.48
N GLU A 124 -5.20 10.15 -29.53
CA GLU A 124 -5.13 8.72 -29.82
C GLU A 124 -6.23 8.27 -30.79
N TRP A 125 -7.43 8.82 -30.66
CA TRP A 125 -8.60 8.45 -31.47
C TRP A 125 -8.79 9.33 -32.71
N GLY A 126 -7.89 10.31 -32.95
CA GLY A 126 -7.94 11.21 -34.10
C GLY A 126 -9.14 12.15 -34.13
N VAL A 127 -9.73 12.45 -32.97
CA VAL A 127 -10.87 13.36 -32.85
C VAL A 127 -10.33 14.80 -32.73
N LEU A 128 -10.39 15.54 -33.83
CA LEU A 128 -10.12 16.98 -33.84
C LEU A 128 -11.42 17.73 -33.51
N LEU A 129 -11.39 18.60 -32.50
CA LEU A 129 -12.45 19.57 -32.21
C LEU A 129 -12.35 20.78 -33.15
#